data_AF-U5WWD3-F1
#
_entry.id   AF-U5WWD3-F1
#
_cell.length_a   1.000
_cell.length_b   1.000
_cell.length_c   1.000
_cell.angle_alpha   90.00
_cell.angle_beta   90.00
_cell.angle_gamma   90.00
#
_symmetry.space_group_name_H-M   'P 1'
#
loop_
_entity.id
_entity.type
_entity.pdbx_description
1 polymer ?
#
loop_
_entity_poly.entity_id
_entity_poly.type
_entity_poly.pdbx_seq_one_letter_code
_entity_poly.pdbx_strand_id
1 'polypeptide(L)'
;MLRGLVFAAAMVVVRLFQGALINAWQTQAGLISLALLALYIIAVVVWGLIDGNADAKANPDPDRREDLAMTWLLAGLAAGVLSGAVTWLIAVFYNGVYAGGLISELTTFAAFTALIVFLFAITGVAVARWRIDRNAPPPPTHDGSRGRGDTDVFSAVRADETPTGEIHAPRSESQATAPTAVATVEREAPTETIATAEQESPTEVIRTGESEAPTETIPTSDSEARTEAIRLDHDETKPDHKPKQD
;
A
#
# COMPACT_ATOMS: atom_id res chain seq x y z
N MET A 1 13.91 8.92 -5.50
CA MET A 1 13.36 9.29 -6.83
C MET A 1 13.97 8.49 -7.98
N LEU A 2 15.30 8.39 -8.12
CA LEU A 2 15.93 7.59 -9.19
C LEU A 2 15.38 6.16 -9.32
N ARG A 3 15.24 5.45 -8.18
CA ARG A 3 14.68 4.08 -8.11
C ARG A 3 13.32 3.98 -8.82
N GLY A 4 12.40 4.88 -8.49
CA GLY A 4 11.06 4.90 -9.07
C GLY A 4 11.08 5.16 -10.58
N LEU A 5 12.00 6.01 -11.05
CA LEU A 5 12.16 6.29 -12.48
C LEU A 5 12.74 5.08 -13.24
N VAL A 6 13.71 4.38 -12.66
CA VAL A 6 14.26 3.13 -13.22
C VAL A 6 13.18 2.07 -13.32
N PHE A 7 12.39 1.86 -12.26
CA PHE A 7 11.29 0.90 -12.28
C PHE A 7 10.13 1.34 -13.19
N ALA A 8 9.87 2.63 -13.33
CA ALA A 8 8.91 3.14 -14.32
C ALA A 8 9.34 2.74 -15.75
N ALA A 9 10.60 3.03 -16.11
CA ALA A 9 11.14 2.71 -17.41
C ALA A 9 11.17 1.19 -17.65
N ALA A 10 11.61 0.42 -16.65
CA ALA A 10 11.61 -1.03 -16.71
C ALA A 10 10.20 -1.59 -16.93
N MET A 11 9.19 -1.06 -16.24
CA MET A 11 7.80 -1.50 -16.38
C MET A 11 7.25 -1.22 -17.79
N VAL A 12 7.57 -0.06 -18.37
CA VAL A 12 7.22 0.25 -19.77
C VAL A 12 7.84 -0.78 -20.71
N VAL A 13 9.14 -1.06 -20.56
CA VAL A 13 9.84 -2.05 -21.38
C VAL A 13 9.24 -3.45 -21.23
N VAL A 14 8.96 -3.88 -19.99
CA VAL A 14 8.30 -5.16 -19.71
C VAL A 14 6.96 -5.24 -20.44
N ARG A 15 6.16 -4.18 -20.43
CA ARG A 15 4.86 -4.15 -21.11
C ARG A 15 4.97 -4.18 -22.63
N LEU A 16 5.99 -3.53 -23.21
CA LEU A 16 6.27 -3.63 -24.64
C LEU A 16 6.63 -5.06 -25.04
N PHE A 17 7.50 -5.71 -24.28
CA PHE A 17 7.82 -7.12 -24.50
C PHE A 17 6.60 -8.01 -24.30
N GLN A 18 5.80 -7.76 -23.27
CA GLN A 18 4.58 -8.52 -23.02
C GLN A 18 3.63 -8.42 -24.22
N GLY A 19 3.37 -7.22 -24.76
CA GLY A 19 2.54 -7.03 -25.94
C GLY A 19 3.07 -7.77 -27.17
N ALA A 20 4.37 -7.63 -27.45
CA ALA A 20 5.01 -8.29 -28.60
C ALA A 20 5.01 -9.82 -28.50
N LEU A 21 5.39 -10.38 -27.34
CA LEU A 21 5.49 -11.82 -27.12
C LEU A 21 4.10 -12.48 -27.09
N ILE A 22 3.12 -11.85 -26.44
CA ILE A 22 1.75 -12.38 -26.40
C ILE A 22 1.14 -12.40 -27.79
N ASN A 23 1.40 -11.36 -28.60
CA ASN A 23 0.93 -11.33 -29.97
C ASN A 23 1.54 -12.45 -30.84
N ALA A 24 2.81 -12.79 -30.61
CA ALA A 24 3.49 -13.88 -31.33
C ALA A 24 3.07 -15.28 -30.84
N TRP A 25 2.84 -15.47 -29.52
CA TRP A 25 2.52 -16.76 -28.89
C TRP A 25 1.29 -16.68 -27.99
N GLN A 26 0.12 -16.48 -28.61
CA GLN A 26 -1.15 -16.27 -27.90
C GLN A 26 -1.53 -17.43 -26.96
N THR A 27 -1.22 -18.68 -27.32
CA THR A 27 -1.53 -19.87 -26.49
C THR A 27 -0.76 -19.91 -25.17
N GLN A 28 0.36 -19.16 -25.07
CA GLN A 28 1.20 -19.09 -23.87
C GLN A 28 1.09 -17.74 -23.15
N ALA A 29 0.09 -16.92 -23.48
CA ALA A 29 -0.02 -15.54 -22.98
C ALA A 29 0.04 -15.44 -21.44
N GLY A 30 -0.61 -16.38 -20.74
CA GLY A 30 -0.58 -16.44 -19.28
C GLY A 30 0.81 -16.74 -18.72
N LEU A 31 1.55 -17.69 -19.31
CA LEU A 31 2.91 -18.04 -18.89
C LEU A 31 3.90 -16.90 -19.15
N ILE A 32 3.79 -16.25 -20.31
CA ILE A 32 4.61 -15.09 -20.68
C ILE A 32 4.42 -13.96 -19.66
N SER A 33 3.16 -13.64 -19.35
CA SER A 33 2.82 -12.58 -18.38
C SER A 33 3.37 -12.89 -16.99
N LEU A 34 3.19 -14.14 -16.53
CA LEU A 34 3.69 -14.56 -15.23
C LEU A 34 5.23 -14.52 -15.16
N ALA A 35 5.91 -14.99 -16.20
CA ALA A 35 7.37 -15.00 -16.26
C ALA A 35 7.95 -13.58 -16.25
N LEU A 36 7.41 -12.67 -17.08
CA LEU A 36 7.86 -11.28 -17.12
C LEU A 36 7.59 -10.54 -15.80
N LEU A 37 6.42 -10.77 -15.20
CA LEU A 37 6.09 -10.24 -13.88
C LEU A 37 7.05 -10.77 -12.80
N ALA A 38 7.36 -12.07 -12.82
CA ALA A 38 8.30 -12.67 -11.88
C ALA A 38 9.71 -12.07 -12.04
N LEU A 39 10.18 -11.86 -13.27
CA LEU A 39 11.46 -11.19 -13.52
C LEU A 39 11.48 -9.76 -12.99
N TYR A 40 10.39 -9.02 -13.19
CA TYR A 40 10.24 -7.67 -12.65
C TYR A 40 10.28 -7.67 -11.11
N ILE A 41 9.53 -8.59 -10.47
CA ILE A 41 9.55 -8.77 -9.02
C ILE A 41 10.96 -9.11 -8.52
N ILE A 42 11.67 -10.02 -9.19
CA ILE A 42 13.05 -10.38 -8.82
C ILE A 42 13.96 -9.15 -8.86
N ALA A 43 13.86 -8.32 -9.89
CA ALA A 43 14.64 -7.09 -9.99
C ALA A 43 14.34 -6.12 -8.83
N VAL A 44 13.06 -5.97 -8.46
CA VAL A 44 12.62 -5.17 -7.31
C VAL A 44 13.19 -5.73 -6.00
N VAL A 45 13.06 -7.04 -5.76
CA VAL A 45 13.57 -7.70 -4.53
C VAL A 45 15.08 -7.55 -4.43
N VAL A 46 15.82 -7.78 -5.53
CA VAL A 46 17.28 -7.67 -5.56
C VAL A 46 17.71 -6.24 -5.21
N TRP A 47 17.06 -5.22 -5.77
CA TRP A 47 17.37 -3.84 -5.40
C TRP A 47 17.02 -3.56 -3.94
N GLY A 48 15.86 -4.01 -3.46
CA GLY A 48 15.48 -3.90 -2.04
C GLY A 48 16.50 -4.55 -1.10
N LEU A 49 17.04 -5.72 -1.47
CA LEU A 49 18.11 -6.39 -0.73
C LEU A 49 19.41 -5.56 -0.70
N ILE A 50 19.78 -4.95 -1.84
CA ILE A 50 20.97 -4.09 -1.92
C ILE A 50 20.79 -2.86 -1.03
N ASP A 51 19.64 -2.18 -1.11
CA ASP A 51 19.35 -1.00 -0.29
C ASP A 51 19.30 -1.36 1.21
N GLY A 52 18.65 -2.45 1.60
CA GLY A 52 18.61 -2.89 3.00
C GLY A 52 19.98 -3.28 3.55
N ASN A 53 20.82 -3.91 2.71
CA ASN A 53 22.20 -4.23 3.08
C ASN A 53 23.07 -2.97 3.21
N ALA A 54 22.90 -2.00 2.31
CA ALA A 54 23.64 -0.74 2.36
C ALA A 54 23.29 0.06 3.62
N ASP A 55 21.99 0.17 3.93
CA ASP A 55 21.50 0.87 5.11
C ASP A 55 21.96 0.20 6.43
N ALA A 56 21.83 -1.13 6.55
CA ALA A 56 22.27 -1.84 7.75
C ALA A 56 23.79 -1.79 7.96
N LYS A 57 24.59 -1.64 6.90
CA LYS A 57 26.05 -1.42 7.01
C LYS A 57 26.40 0.01 7.38
N ALA A 58 25.65 0.99 6.90
CA ALA A 58 25.88 2.40 7.19
C ALA A 58 25.44 2.77 8.62
N ASN A 59 24.36 2.15 9.11
CA ASN A 59 23.78 2.40 10.44
C ASN A 59 23.70 1.08 11.24
N PRO A 60 24.75 0.74 12.02
CA PRO A 60 24.76 -0.45 12.86
C PRO A 60 23.68 -0.42 13.95
N ASP A 61 23.34 0.78 14.43
CA ASP A 61 22.27 1.00 15.41
C ASP A 61 20.90 0.96 14.70
N PRO A 62 19.99 0.02 15.07
CA PRO A 62 18.67 -0.12 14.46
C PRO A 62 17.82 1.15 14.51
N ASP A 63 17.94 1.93 15.59
CA ASP A 63 17.08 3.10 15.83
C ASP A 63 17.46 4.30 14.95
N ARG A 64 18.64 4.26 14.31
CA ARG A 64 19.15 5.31 13.43
C ARG A 64 19.00 5.02 11.94
N ARG A 65 18.32 3.93 11.58
CA ARG A 65 18.17 3.51 10.18
C ARG A 65 17.27 4.45 9.38
N GLU A 66 17.53 4.54 8.08
CA GLU A 66 16.68 5.34 7.21
C GLU A 66 15.28 4.73 7.04
N ASP A 67 14.28 5.59 6.87
CA ASP A 67 12.92 5.18 6.50
C ASP A 67 12.86 4.79 5.02
N LEU A 68 13.29 3.56 4.76
CA LEU A 68 13.19 2.93 3.45
C LEU A 68 11.74 2.61 3.07
N ALA A 69 10.81 2.51 4.04
CA ALA A 69 9.40 2.25 3.75
C ALA A 69 8.78 3.42 2.99
N MET A 70 8.92 4.64 3.51
CA MET A 70 8.46 5.85 2.81
C MET A 70 9.13 5.99 1.44
N THR A 71 10.44 5.72 1.37
CA THR A 71 11.22 5.85 0.13
C THR A 71 10.74 4.90 -0.96
N TRP A 72 10.48 3.64 -0.63
CA TRP A 72 9.99 2.64 -1.57
C TRP A 72 8.51 2.81 -1.90
N LEU A 73 7.71 3.34 -0.98
CA LEU A 73 6.31 3.69 -1.25
C LEU A 73 6.22 4.78 -2.33
N LEU A 74 6.97 5.87 -2.16
CA LEU A 74 7.03 6.96 -3.14
C LEU A 74 7.63 6.48 -4.47
N ALA A 75 8.65 5.61 -4.42
CA ALA A 75 9.24 5.04 -5.62
C ALA A 75 8.24 4.16 -6.39
N GLY A 76 7.47 3.31 -5.70
CA GLY A 76 6.43 2.49 -6.30
C GLY A 76 5.30 3.31 -6.89
N LEU A 77 4.84 4.34 -6.18
CA LEU A 77 3.82 5.26 -6.67
C LEU A 77 4.29 6.00 -7.93
N ALA A 78 5.50 6.57 -7.91
CA ALA A 78 6.08 7.22 -9.07
C ALA A 78 6.24 6.23 -10.24
N ALA A 79 6.70 5.00 -9.98
CA ALA A 79 6.84 3.97 -10.98
C ALA A 79 5.50 3.62 -11.64
N GLY A 80 4.46 3.41 -10.84
CA GLY A 80 3.12 3.08 -11.34
C GLY A 80 2.51 4.19 -12.18
N VAL A 81 2.48 5.43 -11.66
CA VAL A 81 1.87 6.56 -12.36
C VAL A 81 2.64 6.91 -13.64
N LEU A 82 3.97 7.01 -13.57
CA LEU A 82 4.78 7.37 -14.73
C LEU A 82 4.74 6.27 -15.80
N SER A 83 4.88 5.00 -15.41
CA SER A 83 4.81 3.90 -16.38
C SER A 83 3.43 3.78 -17.02
N GLY A 84 2.34 3.95 -16.25
CA GLY A 84 0.98 3.95 -16.77
C GLY A 84 0.74 5.06 -17.78
N ALA A 85 1.13 6.30 -17.44
CA ALA A 85 1.01 7.45 -18.33
C ALA A 85 1.82 7.25 -19.64
N VAL A 86 3.06 6.78 -19.54
CA VAL A 86 3.92 6.53 -20.70
C VAL A 86 3.38 5.37 -21.55
N THR A 87 2.95 4.27 -20.93
CA THR A 87 2.38 3.12 -21.64
C THR A 87 1.11 3.52 -22.40
N TRP A 88 0.23 4.30 -21.76
CA TRP A 88 -0.95 4.85 -22.42
C TRP A 88 -0.56 5.73 -23.61
N LEU A 89 0.41 6.63 -23.44
CA LEU A 89 0.87 7.51 -24.52
C LEU A 89 1.41 6.70 -25.71
N ILE A 90 2.13 5.61 -25.46
CA ILE A 90 2.61 4.71 -26.52
C ILE A 90 1.43 4.01 -27.21
N ALA A 91 0.43 3.57 -26.45
CA ALA A 91 -0.74 2.88 -27.00
C ALA A 91 -1.59 3.75 -27.93
N VAL A 92 -1.55 5.09 -27.79
CA VAL A 92 -2.18 6.02 -28.74
C VAL A 92 -1.62 5.87 -30.15
N PHE A 93 -0.33 5.55 -30.29
CA PHE A 93 0.36 5.44 -31.58
C PHE A 93 0.65 3.99 -32.00
N TYR A 94 0.63 3.04 -31.05
CA TYR A 94 1.00 1.66 -31.28
C TYR A 94 0.03 0.68 -30.60
N ASN A 95 -0.83 0.06 -31.41
CA ASN A 95 -1.83 -0.93 -30.96
C ASN A 95 -1.24 -2.25 -30.45
N GLY A 96 0.07 -2.48 -30.61
CA GLY A 96 0.74 -3.68 -30.09
C GLY A 96 0.94 -3.67 -28.58
N VAL A 97 0.71 -2.54 -27.91
CA VAL A 97 0.66 -2.48 -26.44
C VAL A 97 -0.78 -2.68 -25.99
N TYR A 98 -1.02 -3.74 -25.21
CA TYR A 98 -2.28 -3.90 -24.48
C TYR A 98 -2.32 -2.91 -23.31
N ALA A 99 -2.81 -1.69 -23.58
CA ALA A 99 -3.07 -0.68 -22.57
C ALA A 99 -4.58 -0.38 -22.51
N GLY A 100 -5.09 -0.15 -21.30
CA GLY A 100 -6.46 0.30 -21.09
C GLY A 100 -6.66 1.78 -21.41
N GLY A 101 -7.84 2.30 -21.07
CA GLY A 101 -8.06 3.76 -21.06
C GLY A 101 -7.15 4.46 -20.04
N LEU A 102 -6.86 5.76 -20.26
CA LEU A 102 -5.96 6.56 -19.44
C LEU A 102 -6.24 6.47 -17.93
N ILE A 103 -7.53 6.51 -17.56
CA ILE A 103 -7.96 6.43 -16.16
C ILE A 103 -7.57 5.08 -15.55
N SER A 104 -7.72 3.97 -16.28
CA SER A 104 -7.38 2.63 -15.78
C SER A 104 -5.86 2.46 -15.62
N GLU A 105 -5.07 3.02 -16.53
CA GLU A 105 -3.60 2.99 -16.44
C GLU A 105 -3.09 3.80 -15.24
N LEU A 106 -3.66 4.97 -14.99
CA LEU A 106 -3.27 5.85 -13.88
C LEU A 106 -3.81 5.43 -12.51
N THR A 107 -4.75 4.48 -12.46
CA THR A 107 -5.37 4.02 -11.20
C THR A 107 -5.06 2.56 -10.93
N THR A 108 -5.71 1.63 -11.62
CA THR A 108 -5.60 0.18 -11.38
C THR A 108 -4.19 -0.32 -11.64
N PHE A 109 -3.63 -0.04 -12.82
CA PHE A 109 -2.29 -0.50 -13.16
C PHE A 109 -1.20 0.24 -12.40
N ALA A 110 -1.39 1.55 -12.16
CA ALA A 110 -0.50 2.31 -11.30
C ALA A 110 -0.48 1.75 -9.87
N ALA A 111 -1.64 1.49 -9.27
CA ALA A 111 -1.75 0.91 -7.93
C ALA A 111 -1.17 -0.51 -7.86
N PHE A 112 -1.43 -1.36 -8.86
CA PHE A 112 -0.85 -2.70 -8.95
C PHE A 112 0.67 -2.65 -9.00
N THR A 113 1.23 -1.79 -9.85
CA THR A 113 2.67 -1.60 -9.99
C THR A 113 3.27 -1.05 -8.69
N ALA A 114 2.62 -0.06 -8.08
CA ALA A 114 3.05 0.52 -6.83
C ALA A 114 3.06 -0.52 -5.69
N LEU A 115 2.01 -1.33 -5.58
CA LEU A 115 1.87 -2.40 -4.58
C LEU A 115 3.02 -3.42 -4.73
N ILE A 116 3.26 -3.90 -5.95
CA ILE A 116 4.33 -4.86 -6.20
C ILE A 116 5.69 -4.26 -5.88
N VAL A 117 5.99 -3.06 -6.38
CA VAL A 117 7.29 -2.42 -6.13
C VAL A 117 7.50 -2.21 -4.63
N PHE A 118 6.49 -1.71 -3.92
CA PHE A 118 6.59 -1.47 -2.48
C PHE A 118 6.73 -2.77 -1.69
N LEU A 119 5.81 -3.71 -1.85
CA LEU A 119 5.74 -4.92 -1.03
C LEU A 119 7.00 -5.78 -1.18
N PHE A 120 7.40 -6.03 -2.43
CA PHE A 120 8.54 -6.90 -2.69
C PHE A 120 9.87 -6.22 -2.38
N ALA A 121 9.99 -4.91 -2.57
CA ALA A 121 11.19 -4.19 -2.15
C ALA A 121 11.33 -4.18 -0.64
N ILE A 122 10.26 -3.90 0.11
CA ILE A 122 10.31 -3.88 1.58
C ILE A 122 10.55 -5.27 2.15
N THR A 123 9.99 -6.31 1.54
CA THR A 123 10.33 -7.69 1.89
C THR A 123 11.83 -7.94 1.69
N GLY A 124 12.40 -7.50 0.56
CA GLY A 124 13.85 -7.56 0.31
C GLY A 124 14.67 -6.79 1.36
N VAL A 125 14.29 -5.55 1.65
CA VAL A 125 14.95 -4.72 2.67
C VAL A 125 14.92 -5.38 4.05
N ALA A 126 13.76 -5.90 4.46
CA ALA A 126 13.58 -6.57 5.74
C ALA A 126 14.44 -7.83 5.85
N VAL A 127 14.49 -8.65 4.79
CA VAL A 127 15.34 -9.85 4.74
C VAL A 127 16.83 -9.48 4.82
N ALA A 128 17.26 -8.41 4.13
CA ALA A 128 18.63 -7.93 4.19
C ALA A 128 19.02 -7.46 5.59
N ARG A 129 18.21 -6.60 6.21
CA ARG A 129 18.42 -6.11 7.59
C ARG A 129 18.47 -7.28 8.58
N TRP A 130 17.51 -8.21 8.50
CA TRP A 130 17.46 -9.40 9.36
C TRP A 130 18.72 -10.27 9.25
N ARG A 131 19.24 -10.48 8.03
CA ARG A 131 20.45 -11.28 7.80
C ARG A 131 21.70 -10.63 8.41
N ILE A 132 21.76 -9.30 8.45
CA ILE A 132 22.89 -8.56 9.05
C ILE A 132 22.75 -8.53 10.58
N ASP A 133 21.57 -8.25 11.10
CA ASP A 133 21.30 -8.16 12.54
C ASP A 133 21.57 -9.47 13.27
N ARG A 134 21.28 -10.60 12.62
CA ARG A 134 21.63 -11.94 13.10
C ARG A 134 23.14 -12.15 13.36
N ASN A 135 23.99 -11.38 12.69
CA ASN A 135 25.45 -11.50 12.76
C ASN A 135 26.12 -10.30 13.47
N ALA A 136 25.33 -9.37 14.01
CA ALA A 136 25.87 -8.19 14.68
C ALA A 136 26.47 -8.58 16.05
N PRO A 137 27.66 -8.05 16.40
CA PRO A 137 28.20 -8.20 17.75
C PRO A 137 27.23 -7.64 18.80
N PRO A 138 27.18 -8.21 20.02
CA PRO A 138 26.39 -7.63 21.10
C PRO A 138 26.73 -6.15 21.27
N PRO A 139 25.74 -5.27 21.49
CA PRO A 139 26.01 -3.87 21.74
C PRO A 139 27.00 -3.76 22.92
N PRO A 140 28.02 -2.88 22.83
CA PRO A 140 28.98 -2.74 23.90
C PRO A 140 28.23 -2.38 25.18
N THR A 141 28.31 -3.27 26.17
CA THR A 141 27.75 -3.03 27.50
C THR A 141 28.45 -1.79 28.03
N HIS A 142 27.72 -0.70 28.23
CA HIS A 142 28.22 0.42 29.02
C HIS A 142 28.40 -0.10 30.44
N ASP A 143 29.61 -0.55 30.75
CA ASP A 143 30.01 -0.89 32.11
C ASP A 143 29.89 0.39 32.95
N GLY A 144 28.83 0.48 33.75
CA GLY A 144 28.46 1.64 34.56
C GLY A 144 29.46 1.97 35.68
N SER A 145 30.65 1.40 35.64
CA SER A 145 31.65 1.42 36.71
C SER A 145 32.62 2.62 36.67
N ARG A 146 32.60 3.45 35.61
CA ARG A 146 33.52 4.60 35.52
C ARG A 146 32.82 5.88 35.10
N GLY A 147 32.29 6.61 36.09
CA GLY A 147 32.06 8.06 35.95
C GLY A 147 30.62 8.54 35.91
N ARG A 148 29.63 7.75 36.37
CA ARG A 148 28.22 8.16 36.44
C ARG A 148 27.67 8.25 37.86
N GLY A 149 28.44 8.82 38.79
CA GLY A 149 27.89 9.21 40.09
C GLY A 149 26.97 10.43 40.00
N ASP A 150 27.20 11.31 39.02
CA ASP A 150 26.69 12.69 39.07
C ASP A 150 25.47 12.97 38.16
N THR A 151 24.98 11.97 37.42
CA THR A 151 23.83 12.16 36.49
C THR A 151 22.67 11.20 36.72
N ASP A 152 22.75 10.30 37.70
CA ASP A 152 21.60 9.53 38.12
C ASP A 152 20.96 10.22 39.32
N VAL A 153 19.80 10.84 39.07
CA VAL A 153 19.02 11.55 40.10
C VAL A 153 18.68 10.60 41.26
N PHE A 154 18.60 9.30 41.00
CA PHE A 154 18.31 8.27 42.01
C PHE A 154 19.57 7.74 42.72
N SER A 155 20.77 7.97 42.21
CA SER A 155 22.02 7.74 42.96
C SER A 155 22.34 8.92 43.87
N ALA A 156 22.08 10.15 43.42
CA ALA A 156 22.25 11.36 44.22
C ALA A 156 21.38 11.35 45.50
N VAL A 157 20.13 10.86 45.41
CA VAL A 157 19.24 10.73 46.57
C VAL A 157 19.69 9.63 47.55
N ARG A 158 20.32 8.56 47.08
CA ARG A 158 20.85 7.50 47.96
C ARG A 158 22.19 7.86 48.60
N ALA A 159 22.97 8.76 47.98
CA ALA A 159 24.23 9.24 48.55
C ALA A 159 24.03 10.16 49.76
N ASP A 160 22.83 10.75 49.93
CA ASP A 160 22.48 11.62 51.07
C ASP A 160 21.96 10.83 52.29
N GLU A 161 21.85 9.49 52.19
CA GLU A 161 21.49 8.59 53.30
C GLU A 161 22.75 7.93 53.91
N THR A 162 23.71 8.72 54.41
CA THR A 162 24.77 8.22 55.30
C THR A 162 24.45 8.52 56.77
N PRO A 163 24.46 7.53 57.69
CA PRO A 163 24.19 7.76 59.11
C PRO A 163 25.35 8.44 59.85
N THR A 164 25.01 9.47 60.64
CA THR A 164 25.73 10.02 61.81
C THR A 164 26.81 11.08 61.57
N GLY A 165 26.49 12.33 61.92
CA GLY A 165 27.44 13.41 62.19
C GLY A 165 26.74 14.72 62.56
N GLU A 166 26.71 15.04 63.86
CA GLU A 166 26.41 16.36 64.47
C GLU A 166 24.95 16.87 64.47
N ILE A 167 24.27 16.55 65.57
CA ILE A 167 23.12 17.31 66.06
C ILE A 167 23.63 18.69 66.53
N HIS A 168 23.48 19.72 65.71
CA HIS A 168 23.48 21.09 66.22
C HIS A 168 22.14 21.34 66.93
N ALA A 169 22.21 21.42 68.27
CA ALA A 169 21.09 21.81 69.11
C ALA A 169 20.58 23.21 68.71
N PRO A 170 19.28 23.41 68.44
CA PRO A 170 18.74 24.74 68.26
C PRO A 170 18.70 25.46 69.62
N ARG A 171 19.59 26.43 69.78
CA ARG A 171 19.54 27.42 70.85
C ARG A 171 18.31 28.31 70.62
N SER A 172 17.33 28.20 71.50
CA SER A 172 16.19 29.11 71.58
C SER A 172 16.64 30.48 72.08
N GLU A 173 16.74 31.48 71.20
CA GLU A 173 16.60 32.88 71.58
C GLU A 173 15.70 33.59 70.54
N SER A 174 14.51 33.96 71.00
CA SER A 174 13.51 34.75 70.30
C SER A 174 14.02 36.15 69.97
N GLN A 175 13.85 36.61 68.73
CA GLN A 175 13.38 37.97 68.51
C GLN A 175 12.65 38.12 67.16
N ALA A 176 11.47 38.73 67.27
CA ALA A 176 10.45 38.94 66.26
C ALA A 176 10.87 39.86 65.09
N THR A 177 10.26 39.68 63.91
CA THR A 177 9.42 40.69 63.19
C THR A 177 8.78 40.00 61.95
N ALA A 178 7.50 40.32 61.71
CA ALA A 178 6.52 39.70 60.80
C ALA A 178 6.68 40.10 59.29
N PRO A 179 5.71 39.90 58.37
CA PRO A 179 4.63 38.89 58.22
C PRO A 179 4.61 38.21 56.83
N THR A 180 3.77 37.18 56.75
CA THR A 180 3.15 36.54 55.58
C THR A 180 2.76 37.52 54.46
N ALA A 181 3.20 37.24 53.22
CA ALA A 181 2.63 37.81 52.00
C ALA A 181 2.52 36.71 50.93
N VAL A 182 1.34 36.07 50.88
CA VAL A 182 0.92 35.26 49.75
C VAL A 182 0.54 36.24 48.65
N ALA A 183 1.29 36.23 47.54
CA ALA A 183 0.95 37.01 46.36
C ALA A 183 -0.20 36.33 45.61
N THR A 184 -1.42 36.73 45.96
CA THR A 184 -2.61 36.60 45.13
C THR A 184 -2.44 37.51 43.91
N VAL A 185 -2.43 36.95 42.70
CA VAL A 185 -2.73 37.71 41.49
C VAL A 185 -4.03 37.17 40.91
N GLU A 186 -5.07 37.99 41.07
CA GLU A 186 -6.34 37.88 40.36
C GLU A 186 -6.15 38.16 38.86
N ARG A 187 -6.53 37.15 38.07
CA ARG A 187 -7.44 37.20 36.91
C ARG A 187 -7.50 38.47 36.03
N GLU A 188 -7.10 38.29 34.76
CA GLU A 188 -7.72 38.95 33.59
C GLU A 188 -8.07 37.87 32.54
N ALA A 189 -9.34 37.80 32.15
CA ALA A 189 -9.94 36.85 31.20
C ALA A 189 -9.65 37.28 29.72
N PRO A 190 -9.96 36.50 28.65
CA PRO A 190 -10.93 35.41 28.56
C PRO A 190 -10.49 34.17 27.75
N THR A 191 -10.67 32.98 28.32
CA THR A 191 -10.71 31.75 27.53
C THR A 191 -12.10 31.64 26.90
N GLU A 192 -12.13 31.58 25.56
CA GLU A 192 -13.31 31.27 24.76
C GLU A 192 -14.06 30.05 25.34
N THR A 193 -15.27 30.30 25.81
CA THR A 193 -16.30 29.27 25.89
C THR A 193 -16.70 28.91 24.47
N ILE A 194 -16.18 27.78 23.96
CA ILE A 194 -16.81 27.12 22.81
C ILE A 194 -18.18 26.66 23.32
N ALA A 195 -19.22 27.32 22.80
CA ALA A 195 -20.59 26.95 23.06
C ALA A 195 -20.85 25.53 22.54
N THR A 196 -21.31 24.66 23.44
CA THR A 196 -22.11 23.50 23.09
C THR A 196 -23.37 23.99 22.39
N ALA A 197 -23.37 23.92 21.05
CA ALA A 197 -24.59 23.88 20.26
C ALA A 197 -24.80 22.42 19.87
N GLU A 198 -25.53 21.69 20.71
CA GLU A 198 -26.28 20.52 20.27
C GLU A 198 -27.28 20.99 19.22
N GLN A 199 -26.94 20.82 17.94
CA GLN A 199 -27.90 20.86 16.87
C GLN A 199 -28.25 19.42 16.52
N GLU A 200 -29.16 18.86 17.32
CA GLU A 200 -29.90 17.65 17.00
C GLU A 200 -30.54 17.84 15.62
N SER A 201 -30.01 17.15 14.61
CA SER A 201 -30.69 16.96 13.34
C SER A 201 -31.72 15.85 13.57
N PRO A 202 -33.03 16.09 13.41
CA PRO A 202 -34.04 15.10 13.68
C PRO A 202 -33.86 13.88 12.79
N THR A 203 -33.76 12.72 13.43
CA THR A 203 -33.97 11.38 12.87
C THR A 203 -35.25 11.36 12.03
N GLU A 204 -35.12 11.37 10.70
CA GLU A 204 -36.24 11.07 9.82
C GLU A 204 -36.40 9.55 9.72
N VAL A 205 -37.49 9.09 10.31
CA VAL A 205 -37.94 7.71 10.38
C VAL A 205 -38.42 7.28 8.98
N ILE A 206 -37.65 6.44 8.28
CA ILE A 206 -38.17 5.74 7.10
C ILE A 206 -39.12 4.65 7.62
N ARG A 207 -40.42 4.91 7.49
CA ARG A 207 -41.49 3.95 7.79
C ARG A 207 -41.40 2.76 6.85
N THR A 208 -41.13 1.58 7.41
CA THR A 208 -41.50 0.30 6.82
C THR A 208 -43.03 0.17 6.89
N GLY A 209 -43.71 0.08 5.74
CA GLY A 209 -45.17 -0.09 5.70
C GLY A 209 -45.79 0.09 4.31
N GLU A 210 -45.64 -0.96 3.49
CA GLU A 210 -46.63 -1.53 2.55
C GLU A 210 -47.42 -0.61 1.59
N SER A 211 -47.14 -0.75 0.28
CA SER A 211 -48.21 -0.85 -0.74
C SER A 211 -47.70 -1.59 -1.98
N GLU A 212 -48.49 -2.59 -2.37
CA GLU A 212 -48.25 -3.64 -3.36
C GLU A 212 -48.13 -3.10 -4.80
N ALA A 213 -47.23 -3.69 -5.59
CA ALA A 213 -47.50 -4.04 -6.99
C ALA A 213 -46.54 -5.15 -7.47
N PRO A 214 -47.01 -6.10 -8.30
CA PRO A 214 -46.50 -7.46 -8.31
C PRO A 214 -45.41 -7.71 -9.37
N THR A 215 -44.50 -8.61 -9.02
CA THR A 215 -43.80 -9.58 -9.86
C THR A 215 -44.15 -9.59 -11.35
N GLU A 216 -43.21 -9.16 -12.20
CA GLU A 216 -43.21 -9.54 -13.62
C GLU A 216 -42.11 -10.59 -13.86
N THR A 217 -42.47 -11.83 -13.56
CA THR A 217 -41.79 -13.02 -14.07
C THR A 217 -41.91 -13.06 -15.58
N ILE A 218 -40.77 -13.12 -16.27
CA ILE A 218 -40.66 -13.37 -17.71
C ILE A 218 -41.40 -14.68 -18.03
N PRO A 219 -42.50 -14.65 -18.81
CA PRO A 219 -43.17 -15.87 -19.21
C PRO A 219 -42.40 -16.52 -20.37
N THR A 220 -41.85 -17.71 -20.11
CA THR A 220 -41.64 -18.71 -21.16
C THR A 220 -43.01 -19.19 -21.61
N SER A 221 -43.48 -18.68 -22.75
CA SER A 221 -44.62 -19.25 -23.48
C SER A 221 -44.18 -19.62 -24.88
N ASP A 222 -44.10 -20.93 -25.11
CA ASP A 222 -44.16 -21.54 -26.42
C ASP A 222 -45.45 -21.12 -27.13
N SER A 223 -45.32 -20.44 -28.28
CA SER A 223 -46.38 -20.42 -29.29
C SER A 223 -45.82 -20.02 -30.65
N GLU A 224 -45.59 -21.05 -31.46
CA GLU A 224 -45.87 -21.16 -32.89
C GLU A 224 -46.01 -19.86 -33.72
N ALA A 225 -44.97 -19.56 -34.49
CA ALA A 225 -45.10 -18.92 -35.79
C ALA A 225 -44.00 -19.41 -36.76
N ARG A 226 -44.22 -20.62 -37.27
CA ARG A 226 -44.02 -21.05 -38.66
C ARG A 226 -42.93 -20.31 -39.46
N THR A 227 -41.77 -20.94 -39.62
CA THR A 227 -40.91 -20.71 -40.80
C THR A 227 -40.55 -22.07 -41.42
N GLU A 228 -40.81 -22.12 -42.72
CA GLU A 228 -40.87 -23.23 -43.67
C GLU A 228 -39.82 -24.34 -43.51
N ALA A 229 -40.31 -25.56 -43.30
CA ALA A 229 -39.59 -26.78 -43.65
C ALA A 229 -39.81 -27.06 -45.15
N ILE A 230 -38.73 -27.06 -45.91
CA ILE A 230 -38.70 -27.44 -47.33
C ILE A 230 -39.06 -28.93 -47.41
N ARG A 231 -40.28 -29.23 -47.89
CA ARG A 231 -40.68 -30.56 -48.34
C ARG A 231 -39.95 -30.89 -49.63
N LEU A 232 -39.13 -31.93 -49.62
CA LEU A 232 -38.75 -32.68 -50.81
C LEU A 232 -39.86 -33.72 -51.05
N ASP A 233 -40.77 -33.43 -51.98
CA ASP A 233 -41.61 -34.45 -52.59
C ASP A 233 -41.19 -34.65 -54.05
N HIS A 234 -41.08 -35.93 -54.35
CA HIS A 234 -40.80 -36.59 -55.61
C HIS A 234 -41.96 -36.34 -56.59
N ASP A 235 -41.70 -36.09 -57.89
CA ASP A 235 -42.34 -36.92 -58.93
C ASP A 235 -41.76 -36.75 -60.35
N GLU A 236 -41.95 -37.84 -61.08
CA GLU A 236 -41.60 -38.25 -62.43
C GLU A 236 -41.70 -37.23 -63.57
N THR A 237 -40.73 -37.33 -64.51
CA THR A 237 -41.04 -37.25 -65.94
C THR A 237 -40.10 -38.17 -66.74
N LYS A 238 -40.61 -39.35 -67.11
CA LYS A 238 -40.10 -40.18 -68.19
C LYS A 238 -40.87 -39.84 -69.47
N PRO A 239 -40.21 -39.74 -70.62
CA PRO A 239 -40.83 -40.23 -71.84
C PRO A 239 -39.91 -41.18 -72.63
N ASP A 240 -40.49 -42.34 -72.89
CA ASP A 240 -40.54 -43.11 -74.13
C ASP A 240 -39.30 -43.60 -74.90
N HIS A 241 -39.59 -44.67 -75.61
CA HIS A 241 -38.70 -45.73 -76.07
C HIS A 241 -38.36 -45.64 -77.57
N LYS A 242 -37.18 -46.19 -77.91
CA LYS A 242 -36.75 -46.83 -79.19
C LYS A 242 -36.19 -45.95 -80.33
N PRO A 243 -35.44 -46.52 -81.32
CA PRO A 243 -34.89 -47.90 -81.45
C PRO A 243 -33.40 -48.04 -81.93
N LYS A 244 -32.86 -49.27 -81.78
CA LYS A 244 -31.85 -50.08 -82.55
C LYS A 244 -30.55 -49.41 -83.08
N GLN A 245 -29.36 -50.01 -82.95
CA GLN A 245 -28.72 -51.08 -83.77
C GLN A 245 -27.25 -51.19 -83.26
N ASP A 246 -26.47 -52.28 -83.30
CA ASP A 246 -26.47 -53.61 -83.91
C ASP A 246 -25.77 -54.61 -82.95
#